data_AF-A0A1M3NDY2-F1
#
_entry.id   AF-A0A1M3NDY2-F1
#
_cell.length_a   1.000
_cell.length_b   1.000
_cell.length_c   1.000
_cell.angle_alpha   90.00
_cell.angle_beta   90.00
_cell.angle_gamma   90.00
#
_symmetry.space_group_name_H-M   'P 1'
#
loop_
_entity.id
_entity.type
_entity.pdbx_description
1 polymer ?
#
loop_
_entity_poly.entity_id
_entity_poly.type
_entity_poly.pdbx_seq_one_letter_code
_entity_poly.pdbx_strand_id
1 'polypeptide(L)'
;MSEYESSSEKPREYGLKAVRDARVERGRLKHGRISSKAMLVALGSMVAVALAAWFFREHSLADQKEELLSKQRAVVTTVGAEWSALRDTLEKTTLDAAGPYKGDYLDPEASSWDFRGFPGVYLRTRVEDAKDLDSLRKSAKESARDSFVGCLLRPNNPSAAAIARGEDAGAEWQDQPWNLRLGYAATRILTDEWVNGVKDAEDELHLRVFVQQYEKAKSEEIPLTIDIVKKAQFFLLVLDEDVPEAQALTPDAGPNAGKVTGLELQQLPHPTRIHVIDLRRGKEMVRLRREAEADFRFAGERTLRDPSILAAMKRQVNNCALARDVWTAIKSPAEAADAGVSDAAK
;
A
#
# COMPACT_ATOMS: atom_id res chain seq x y z
N MET A 1 -28.83 -95.03 27.77
CA MET A 1 -30.09 -94.48 27.20
C MET A 1 -29.65 -93.37 26.25
N SER A 2 -29.50 -93.65 24.94
CA SER A 2 -30.57 -93.58 23.91
C SER A 2 -31.23 -92.20 23.98
N GLU A 3 -31.02 -91.25 23.06
CA GLU A 3 -31.63 -91.12 21.71
C GLU A 3 -31.70 -89.59 21.43
N TYR A 4 -31.83 -88.98 20.25
CA TYR A 4 -32.06 -89.35 18.85
C TYR A 4 -31.63 -88.10 18.05
N GLU A 5 -30.70 -88.22 17.10
CA GLU A 5 -30.34 -87.12 16.18
C GLU A 5 -31.18 -87.28 14.90
N SER A 6 -32.18 -86.42 14.73
CA SER A 6 -33.11 -86.43 13.61
C SER A 6 -32.47 -85.77 12.37
N SER A 7 -32.03 -86.59 11.41
CA SER A 7 -31.58 -86.13 10.09
C SER A 7 -32.78 -85.67 9.24
N SER A 8 -32.91 -84.36 9.00
CA SER A 8 -33.86 -83.84 8.02
C SER A 8 -33.35 -84.10 6.59
N GLU A 9 -34.11 -84.86 5.80
CA GLU A 9 -33.88 -85.06 4.37
C GLU A 9 -33.84 -83.73 3.61
N LYS A 10 -32.78 -83.51 2.81
CA LYS A 10 -32.75 -82.44 1.81
C LYS A 10 -33.55 -82.87 0.58
N PRO A 11 -34.44 -82.02 0.03
CA PRO A 11 -35.23 -82.36 -1.14
C PRO A 11 -34.31 -82.63 -2.36
N ARG A 12 -34.56 -83.74 -3.05
CA ARG A 12 -33.83 -84.13 -4.27
C ARG A 12 -34.12 -83.14 -5.41
N GLU A 13 -33.07 -82.46 -5.85
CA GLU A 13 -33.11 -81.52 -6.98
C GLU A 13 -33.09 -82.28 -8.31
N TYR A 14 -34.20 -82.23 -9.06
CA TYR A 14 -34.28 -82.75 -10.43
C TYR A 14 -34.12 -81.61 -11.44
N GLY A 15 -33.05 -81.67 -12.25
CA GLY A 15 -32.82 -80.79 -13.39
C GLY A 15 -31.33 -80.53 -13.70
N LEU A 16 -31.01 -80.26 -14.97
CA LEU A 16 -29.66 -79.86 -15.39
C LEU A 16 -29.27 -78.55 -14.70
N LYS A 17 -28.19 -78.58 -13.91
CA LYS A 17 -27.67 -77.47 -13.08
C LYS A 17 -27.55 -76.14 -13.85
N ALA A 18 -27.15 -76.21 -15.12
CA ALA A 18 -27.02 -75.05 -16.01
C ALA A 18 -28.33 -74.29 -16.26
N VAL A 19 -29.48 -74.99 -16.29
CA VAL A 19 -30.80 -74.34 -16.52
C VAL A 19 -31.28 -73.62 -15.26
N ARG A 20 -30.96 -74.15 -14.08
CA ARG A 20 -31.25 -73.50 -12.80
C ARG A 20 -30.37 -72.27 -12.61
N ASP A 21 -29.07 -72.39 -12.85
CA ASP A 21 -28.13 -71.28 -12.70
C ASP A 21 -28.49 -70.14 -13.68
N ALA A 22 -28.89 -70.47 -14.92
CA ALA A 22 -29.43 -69.48 -15.86
C ALA A 22 -30.78 -68.87 -15.44
N ARG A 23 -31.67 -69.60 -14.74
CA ARG A 23 -32.92 -69.04 -14.18
C ARG A 23 -32.65 -68.16 -12.96
N VAL A 24 -31.70 -68.54 -12.11
CA VAL A 24 -31.28 -67.74 -10.95
C VAL A 24 -30.59 -66.47 -11.42
N GLU A 25 -29.70 -66.52 -12.42
CA GLU A 25 -29.10 -65.33 -13.04
C GLU A 25 -30.15 -64.43 -13.68
N ARG A 26 -31.11 -64.97 -14.46
CA ARG A 26 -32.20 -64.17 -15.04
C ARG A 26 -33.13 -63.57 -13.99
N GLY A 27 -33.36 -64.27 -12.87
CA GLY A 27 -34.14 -63.76 -11.73
C GLY A 27 -33.42 -62.63 -10.98
N ARG A 28 -32.09 -62.74 -10.85
CA ARG A 28 -31.20 -61.73 -10.26
C ARG A 28 -31.10 -60.48 -11.15
N LEU A 29 -31.05 -60.66 -12.48
CA LEU A 29 -31.03 -59.56 -13.46
C LEU A 29 -32.38 -58.84 -13.60
N LYS A 30 -33.51 -59.50 -13.30
CA LYS A 30 -34.85 -58.88 -13.30
C LYS A 30 -35.06 -57.86 -12.17
N HIS A 31 -34.38 -58.03 -11.03
CA HIS A 31 -34.46 -57.11 -9.90
C HIS A 31 -33.29 -56.10 -9.87
N GLY A 32 -32.32 -56.22 -10.78
CA GLY A 32 -31.16 -55.33 -10.87
C GLY A 32 -31.28 -54.19 -11.89
N ARG A 33 -32.36 -54.14 -12.68
CA ARG A 33 -32.61 -53.02 -13.61
C ARG A 33 -33.34 -51.91 -12.87
N ILE A 34 -32.59 -50.89 -12.44
CA ILE A 34 -33.13 -49.63 -11.95
C ILE A 34 -34.18 -49.17 -12.97
N SER A 35 -35.44 -49.04 -12.52
CA SER A 35 -36.54 -48.56 -13.35
C SER A 35 -36.14 -47.21 -13.97
N SER A 36 -36.40 -47.00 -15.26
CA SER A 36 -36.11 -45.73 -15.94
C SER A 36 -36.72 -44.54 -15.21
N LYS A 37 -37.87 -44.72 -14.55
CA LYS A 37 -38.49 -43.72 -13.68
C LYS A 37 -37.65 -43.39 -12.44
N ALA A 38 -37.05 -44.41 -11.81
CA ALA A 38 -36.18 -44.20 -10.66
C ALA A 38 -34.88 -43.47 -11.05
N MET A 39 -34.31 -43.78 -12.23
CA MET A 39 -33.15 -43.06 -12.76
C MET A 39 -33.49 -41.59 -13.07
N LEU A 40 -34.65 -41.31 -13.67
CA LEU A 40 -35.10 -39.94 -13.93
C LEU A 40 -35.35 -39.14 -12.65
N VAL A 41 -35.94 -39.76 -11.62
CA VAL A 41 -36.12 -39.11 -10.31
C VAL A 41 -34.77 -38.81 -9.65
N ALA A 42 -33.82 -39.75 -9.70
CA ALA A 42 -32.47 -39.54 -9.18
C ALA A 42 -31.76 -38.39 -9.90
N LEU A 43 -31.79 -38.35 -11.24
CA LEU A 43 -31.25 -37.25 -12.04
C LEU A 43 -31.94 -35.92 -11.72
N GLY A 44 -33.27 -35.91 -11.64
CA GLY A 44 -34.05 -34.72 -11.28
C GLY A 44 -33.67 -34.18 -9.89
N SER A 45 -33.50 -35.07 -8.90
CA SER A 45 -33.07 -34.67 -7.56
C SER A 45 -31.66 -34.09 -7.52
N MET A 46 -30.71 -34.67 -8.28
CA MET A 46 -29.35 -34.14 -8.37
C MET A 46 -29.33 -32.75 -9.02
N VAL A 47 -30.11 -32.53 -10.08
CA VAL A 47 -30.25 -31.21 -10.71
C VAL A 47 -30.89 -30.21 -9.75
N ALA A 48 -31.95 -30.59 -9.03
CA ALA A 48 -32.61 -29.70 -8.07
C ALA A 48 -31.68 -29.29 -6.92
N VAL A 49 -30.88 -30.23 -6.38
CA VAL A 49 -29.89 -29.94 -5.35
C VAL A 49 -28.78 -29.04 -5.88
N ALA A 50 -28.31 -29.26 -7.12
CA ALA A 50 -27.30 -28.42 -7.74
C ALA A 50 -27.81 -26.98 -7.96
N LEU A 51 -29.05 -26.82 -8.43
CA LEU A 51 -29.67 -25.50 -8.61
C LEU A 51 -29.92 -24.79 -7.28
N ALA A 52 -30.40 -25.52 -6.26
CA ALA A 52 -30.58 -24.96 -4.93
C ALA A 52 -29.23 -24.51 -4.33
N ALA A 53 -28.19 -25.35 -4.41
CA ALA A 53 -26.85 -25.00 -3.94
C ALA A 53 -26.27 -23.79 -4.70
N TRP A 54 -26.49 -23.70 -6.01
CA TRP A 54 -26.10 -22.56 -6.82
C TRP A 54 -26.82 -21.27 -6.37
N PHE A 55 -28.14 -21.32 -6.18
CA PHE A 55 -28.95 -20.19 -5.71
C PHE A 55 -28.56 -19.73 -4.31
N PHE A 56 -28.36 -20.67 -3.37
CA PHE A 56 -27.89 -20.34 -2.02
C PHE A 56 -26.50 -19.71 -2.03
N ARG A 57 -25.60 -20.17 -2.91
CA ARG A 57 -24.25 -19.61 -3.07
C ARG A 57 -24.27 -18.20 -3.65
N GLU A 58 -25.14 -17.95 -4.63
CA GLU A 58 -25.27 -16.61 -5.23
C GLU A 58 -25.87 -15.60 -4.25
N HIS A 59 -26.89 -16.01 -3.48
CA HIS A 59 -27.45 -15.19 -2.41
C HIS A 59 -26.44 -14.94 -1.28
N SER A 60 -25.73 -15.96 -0.80
CA SER A 60 -24.74 -15.79 0.27
C SER A 60 -23.61 -14.83 -0.14
N LEU A 61 -23.20 -14.87 -1.42
CA LEU A 61 -22.20 -13.96 -1.96
C LEU A 61 -22.73 -12.52 -2.04
N ALA A 62 -23.95 -12.34 -2.52
CA ALA A 62 -24.59 -11.02 -2.60
C ALA A 62 -24.76 -10.39 -1.21
N ASP A 63 -25.23 -11.16 -0.22
CA ASP A 63 -25.40 -10.70 1.16
C ASP A 63 -24.05 -10.28 1.78
N GLN A 64 -22.99 -11.07 1.57
CA GLN A 64 -21.64 -10.74 2.06
C GLN A 64 -21.08 -9.46 1.40
N LYS A 65 -21.32 -9.26 0.10
CA LYS A 65 -20.95 -8.03 -0.61
C LYS A 65 -21.67 -6.82 -0.03
N GLU A 66 -22.99 -6.93 0.17
CA GLU A 66 -23.79 -5.83 0.73
C GLU A 66 -23.36 -5.49 2.16
N GLU A 67 -23.13 -6.52 2.99
CA GLU A 67 -22.62 -6.33 4.35
C GLU A 67 -21.28 -5.61 4.35
N LEU A 68 -20.33 -6.06 3.52
CA LEU A 68 -18.99 -5.44 3.42
C LEU A 68 -19.08 -3.98 2.95
N LEU A 69 -19.89 -3.69 1.93
CA LEU A 69 -20.11 -2.33 1.43
C LEU A 69 -20.86 -1.45 2.43
N SER A 70 -21.73 -2.02 3.27
CA SER A 70 -22.39 -1.28 4.34
C SER A 70 -21.39 -0.83 5.41
N LYS A 71 -20.48 -1.72 5.81
CA LYS A 71 -19.39 -1.44 6.75
C LYS A 71 -18.44 -0.38 6.20
N GLN A 72 -18.07 -0.50 4.93
CA GLN A 72 -17.22 0.49 4.25
C GLN A 72 -17.87 1.88 4.23
N ARG A 73 -19.18 1.99 3.94
CA ARG A 73 -19.89 3.28 3.95
C ARG A 73 -19.84 3.95 5.33
N ALA A 74 -19.95 3.18 6.41
CA ALA A 74 -19.81 3.72 7.77
C ALA A 74 -18.40 4.32 8.01
N VAL A 75 -17.35 3.66 7.51
CA VAL A 75 -15.98 4.21 7.58
C VAL A 75 -15.85 5.49 6.75
N VAL A 76 -16.39 5.52 5.53
CA VAL A 76 -16.37 6.71 4.67
C VAL A 76 -16.99 7.91 5.38
N THR A 77 -18.09 7.72 6.10
CA THR A 77 -18.75 8.81 6.84
C THR A 77 -17.94 9.35 8.02
N THR A 78 -17.05 8.54 8.61
CA THR A 78 -16.30 8.92 9.81
C THR A 78 -14.93 9.53 9.49
N VAL A 79 -14.19 8.93 8.57
CA VAL A 79 -12.80 9.34 8.24
C VAL A 79 -12.70 9.96 6.85
N GLY A 80 -13.60 9.60 5.93
CA GLY A 80 -13.52 10.01 4.53
C GLY A 80 -13.63 11.52 4.32
N ALA A 81 -14.50 12.20 5.07
CA ALA A 81 -14.68 13.66 4.94
C ALA A 81 -13.43 14.45 5.37
N GLU A 82 -12.85 14.12 6.53
CA GLU A 82 -11.66 14.83 7.01
C GLU A 82 -10.42 14.47 6.18
N TRP A 83 -10.26 13.19 5.81
CA TRP A 83 -9.15 12.76 4.96
C TRP A 83 -9.22 13.38 3.57
N SER A 84 -10.38 13.38 2.91
CA SER A 84 -10.51 13.95 1.56
C SER A 84 -10.16 15.44 1.54
N ALA A 85 -10.62 16.21 2.54
CA ALA A 85 -10.27 17.63 2.65
C ALA A 85 -8.75 17.85 2.82
N LEU A 86 -8.10 17.08 3.70
CA LEU A 86 -6.65 17.15 3.87
C LEU A 86 -5.91 16.72 2.60
N ARG A 87 -6.27 15.55 2.04
CA ARG A 87 -5.68 15.00 0.82
C ARG A 87 -5.77 16.01 -0.32
N ASP A 88 -6.95 16.57 -0.58
CA ASP A 88 -7.16 17.51 -1.67
C ASP A 88 -6.32 18.79 -1.46
N THR A 89 -6.13 19.22 -0.21
CA THR A 89 -5.23 20.33 0.13
C THR A 89 -3.76 19.98 -0.16
N LEU A 90 -3.31 18.79 0.25
CA LEU A 90 -1.95 18.33 0.00
C LEU A 90 -1.68 18.15 -1.50
N GLU A 91 -2.59 17.49 -2.22
CA GLU A 91 -2.53 17.27 -3.66
C GLU A 91 -2.46 18.60 -4.42
N LYS A 92 -3.37 19.53 -4.12
CA LYS A 92 -3.36 20.87 -4.74
C LYS A 92 -2.06 21.61 -4.46
N THR A 93 -1.59 21.60 -3.21
CA THR A 93 -0.33 22.26 -2.82
C THR A 93 0.84 21.67 -3.59
N THR A 94 0.88 20.35 -3.76
CA THR A 94 1.93 19.67 -4.52
C THR A 94 1.90 20.04 -6.01
N LEU A 95 0.72 20.08 -6.64
CA LEU A 95 0.59 20.49 -8.04
C LEU A 95 1.00 21.96 -8.24
N ASP A 96 0.57 22.85 -7.33
CA ASP A 96 0.92 24.27 -7.38
C ASP A 96 2.44 24.49 -7.21
N ALA A 97 3.10 23.67 -6.39
CA ALA A 97 4.56 23.69 -6.17
C ALA A 97 5.36 23.07 -7.33
N ALA A 98 4.80 22.09 -8.03
CA ALA A 98 5.39 21.47 -9.21
C ALA A 98 5.38 22.38 -10.45
N GLY A 99 4.51 23.41 -10.48
CA GLY A 99 4.47 24.43 -11.53
C GLY A 99 5.76 25.27 -11.65
N PRO A 100 5.72 26.42 -12.37
CA PRO A 100 6.88 27.30 -12.48
C PRO A 100 7.40 27.76 -11.12
N TYR A 101 8.71 27.61 -10.89
CA TYR A 101 9.31 27.95 -9.60
C TYR A 101 9.22 29.46 -9.34
N LYS A 102 8.59 29.83 -8.22
CA LYS A 102 8.31 31.23 -7.85
C LYS A 102 9.47 31.93 -7.14
N GLY A 103 10.66 31.33 -7.16
CA GLY A 103 11.81 31.79 -6.38
C GLY A 103 11.72 31.38 -4.91
N ASP A 104 12.85 31.52 -4.22
CA ASP A 104 12.96 31.23 -2.79
C ASP A 104 12.05 32.14 -1.97
N TYR A 105 11.45 31.57 -0.94
CA TYR A 105 10.64 32.27 0.04
C TYR A 105 10.87 31.64 1.42
N LEU A 106 11.19 32.49 2.39
CA LEU A 106 11.31 32.12 3.78
C LEU A 106 10.43 33.05 4.60
N ASP A 107 9.42 32.50 5.26
CA ASP A 107 8.59 33.27 6.15
C ASP A 107 9.44 33.76 7.34
N PRO A 108 9.29 35.00 7.81
CA PRO A 108 10.06 35.50 8.96
C PRO A 108 9.94 34.62 10.20
N GLU A 109 8.77 34.00 10.41
CA GLU A 109 8.52 33.09 11.52
C GLU A 109 9.14 31.70 11.33
N ALA A 110 9.56 31.32 10.12
CA ALA A 110 10.11 29.99 9.86
C ALA A 110 11.43 29.75 10.62
N SER A 111 12.22 30.81 10.85
CA SER A 111 13.48 30.72 11.60
C SER A 111 13.26 30.38 13.08
N SER A 112 12.17 30.86 13.68
CA SER A 112 11.81 30.63 15.09
C SER A 112 10.89 29.42 15.28
N TRP A 113 10.13 29.05 14.26
CA TRP A 113 9.25 27.88 14.26
C TRP A 113 10.03 26.58 13.97
N ASP A 114 10.39 25.84 15.03
CA ASP A 114 11.03 24.53 14.89
C ASP A 114 10.00 23.45 14.53
N PHE A 115 9.59 23.41 13.26
CA PHE A 115 8.58 22.45 12.76
C PHE A 115 8.96 20.98 13.03
N ARG A 116 10.25 20.69 13.19
CA ARG A 116 10.80 19.34 13.41
C ARG A 116 10.37 18.70 14.73
N GLY A 117 9.87 19.52 15.67
CA GLY A 117 9.31 19.06 16.94
C GLY A 117 7.83 18.66 16.87
N PHE A 118 7.17 18.81 15.71
CA PHE A 118 5.76 18.51 15.56
C PHE A 118 5.52 17.27 14.68
N PRO A 119 4.37 16.59 14.84
CA PRO A 119 3.89 15.63 13.85
C PRO A 119 3.64 16.29 12.49
N GLY A 120 3.96 15.60 11.41
CA GLY A 120 3.76 16.11 10.05
C GLY A 120 3.63 15.01 9.00
N VAL A 121 3.30 15.43 7.79
CA VAL A 121 3.21 14.57 6.60
C VAL A 121 4.42 14.84 5.71
N TYR A 122 4.95 13.79 5.09
CA TYR A 122 6.07 13.85 4.16
C TYR A 122 5.66 13.30 2.79
N LEU A 123 6.02 14.03 1.74
CA LEU A 123 5.99 13.53 0.37
C LEU A 123 7.28 13.93 -0.33
N ARG A 124 7.94 12.96 -0.95
CA ARG A 124 8.94 13.21 -1.99
C ARG A 124 8.51 12.58 -3.28
N THR A 125 8.58 13.37 -4.34
CA THR A 125 8.21 12.98 -5.70
C THR A 125 9.03 13.82 -6.69
N ARG A 126 9.03 13.43 -7.96
CA ARG A 126 9.64 14.24 -9.03
C ARG A 126 8.65 15.30 -9.50
N VAL A 127 9.15 16.45 -9.93
CA VAL A 127 8.33 17.47 -10.61
C VAL A 127 7.60 16.85 -11.81
N GLU A 128 8.29 15.98 -12.55
CA GLU A 128 7.72 15.28 -13.72
C GLU A 128 6.57 14.33 -13.37
N ASP A 129 6.54 13.79 -12.15
CA ASP A 129 5.50 12.89 -11.67
C ASP A 129 4.35 13.66 -10.98
N ALA A 130 4.46 14.98 -10.82
CA ALA A 130 3.48 15.85 -10.18
C ALA A 130 2.81 16.83 -11.17
N LYS A 131 2.58 16.39 -12.42
CA LYS A 131 1.93 17.21 -13.46
C LYS A 131 0.41 17.18 -13.37
N ASP A 132 -0.14 16.07 -12.93
CA ASP A 132 -1.57 15.85 -12.77
C ASP A 132 -1.86 14.96 -11.54
N LEU A 133 -3.14 14.88 -11.16
CA LEU A 133 -3.54 14.15 -9.96
C LEU A 133 -3.27 12.65 -10.07
N ASP A 134 -3.39 12.05 -11.26
CA ASP A 134 -3.24 10.61 -11.42
C ASP A 134 -1.77 10.22 -11.32
N SER A 135 -0.88 10.96 -11.99
CA SER A 135 0.58 10.79 -11.88
C SER A 135 1.04 11.01 -10.44
N LEU A 136 0.56 12.07 -9.79
CA LEU A 136 0.90 12.42 -8.41
C LEU A 136 0.48 11.32 -7.44
N ARG A 137 -0.76 10.83 -7.55
CA ARG A 137 -1.28 9.76 -6.68
C ARG A 137 -0.50 8.47 -6.86
N LYS A 138 -0.10 8.14 -8.10
CA LYS A 138 0.76 6.99 -8.37
C LYS A 138 2.12 7.16 -7.70
N SER A 139 2.78 8.30 -7.90
CA SER A 139 4.09 8.59 -7.32
C SER A 139 4.04 8.63 -5.78
N ALA A 140 3.00 9.22 -5.21
CA ALA A 140 2.80 9.27 -3.76
C ALA A 140 2.62 7.87 -3.14
N LYS A 141 1.99 6.92 -3.86
CA LYS A 141 1.89 5.51 -3.44
C LYS A 141 3.23 4.76 -3.50
N GLU A 142 4.18 5.23 -4.32
CA GLU A 142 5.53 4.66 -4.45
C GLU A 142 6.56 5.39 -3.57
N SER A 143 6.20 6.56 -3.03
CA SER A 143 7.06 7.38 -2.18
C SER A 143 7.48 6.65 -0.90
N ALA A 144 8.74 6.80 -0.54
CA ALA A 144 9.34 6.21 0.66
C ALA A 144 9.99 7.29 1.52
N ARG A 145 10.07 7.04 2.84
CA ARG A 145 10.93 7.85 3.71
C ARG A 145 12.38 7.55 3.32
N ASP A 146 13.16 8.61 3.17
CA ASP A 146 14.56 8.53 2.81
C ASP A 146 15.44 9.20 3.87
N SER A 147 16.74 9.26 3.60
CA SER A 147 17.68 9.90 4.50
C SER A 147 17.57 11.42 4.53
N PHE A 148 16.86 12.08 3.61
CA PHE A 148 16.64 13.53 3.68
C PHE A 148 15.79 13.84 4.91
N VAL A 149 14.65 13.17 5.07
CA VAL A 149 13.81 13.28 6.27
C VAL A 149 14.57 12.84 7.51
N GLY A 150 15.31 11.73 7.41
CA GLY A 150 16.10 11.21 8.52
C GLY A 150 17.17 12.18 9.02
N CYS A 151 17.81 12.93 8.13
CA CYS A 151 18.85 13.90 8.47
C CYS A 151 18.27 15.27 8.86
N LEU A 152 17.19 15.72 8.21
CA LEU A 152 16.55 17.00 8.50
C LEU A 152 15.91 17.02 9.89
N LEU A 153 15.33 15.89 10.32
CA LEU A 153 14.50 15.81 11.53
C LEU A 153 15.20 15.21 12.77
N ARG A 154 16.48 14.82 12.68
CA ARG A 154 17.34 14.57 13.86
C ARG A 154 17.79 15.91 14.46
N PRO A 155 17.94 16.15 15.78
CA PRO A 155 17.73 15.35 17.00
C PRO A 155 16.60 15.90 17.91
N ASN A 156 15.66 16.68 17.36
CA ASN A 156 14.57 17.31 18.15
C ASN A 156 13.26 16.51 18.13
N ASN A 157 13.22 15.35 17.47
CA ASN A 157 12.08 14.45 17.61
C ASN A 157 12.16 13.77 19.00
N PRO A 158 11.19 14.02 19.90
CA PRO A 158 11.19 13.43 21.25
C PRO A 158 11.27 11.90 21.22
N SER A 159 10.83 11.23 20.16
CA SER A 159 10.93 9.77 20.04
C SER A 159 12.33 9.27 19.72
N ALA A 160 13.03 9.94 18.80
CA ALA A 160 14.43 9.62 18.52
C ALA A 160 15.30 9.89 19.75
N ALA A 161 14.98 10.94 20.52
CA ALA A 161 15.64 11.24 21.78
C ALA A 161 15.31 10.23 22.89
N ALA A 162 14.04 9.79 23.01
CA ALA A 162 13.62 8.75 23.95
C ALA A 162 14.26 7.39 23.64
N ILE A 163 14.28 6.96 22.36
CA ILE A 163 14.98 5.75 21.92
C ILE A 163 16.48 5.84 22.25
N ALA A 164 17.11 6.98 21.96
CA ALA A 164 18.53 7.19 22.29
C ALA A 164 18.81 7.17 23.80
N ARG A 165 17.83 7.49 24.64
CA ARG A 165 17.89 7.38 26.11
C ARG A 165 17.45 6.00 26.64
N GLY A 166 17.05 5.07 25.77
CA GLY A 166 16.52 3.76 26.19
C GLY A 166 15.13 3.82 26.83
N GLU A 167 14.40 4.93 26.66
CA GLU A 167 13.02 5.11 27.10
C GLU A 167 12.06 4.50 26.07
N ASP A 168 10.92 3.98 26.54
CA ASP A 168 9.84 3.59 25.64
C ASP A 168 9.27 4.85 24.99
N ALA A 169 9.66 5.09 23.74
CA ALA A 169 9.26 6.26 22.97
C ALA A 169 7.76 6.30 22.64
N GLY A 170 7.01 5.26 23.06
CA GLY A 170 5.68 4.98 22.58
C GLY A 170 5.74 4.55 21.11
N ALA A 171 5.02 3.49 20.75
CA ALA A 171 4.92 3.07 19.35
C ALA A 171 4.39 4.20 18.44
N GLU A 172 3.67 5.18 19.00
CA GLU A 172 2.98 6.26 18.27
C GLU A 172 3.91 7.28 17.57
N TRP A 173 5.17 7.43 18.00
CA TRP A 173 6.07 8.48 17.47
C TRP A 173 7.18 7.98 16.54
N GLN A 174 7.31 6.67 16.32
CA GLN A 174 8.40 6.11 15.52
C GLN A 174 8.23 6.41 14.01
N ASP A 175 6.98 6.61 13.57
CA ASP A 175 6.65 6.76 12.15
C ASP A 175 6.53 8.21 11.66
N GLN A 176 6.79 9.20 12.52
CA GLN A 176 6.66 10.62 12.14
C GLN A 176 7.94 11.18 11.50
N PRO A 177 7.81 12.08 10.49
CA PRO A 177 6.58 12.43 9.81
C PRO A 177 6.07 11.25 8.97
N TRP A 178 4.75 11.11 8.91
CA TRP A 178 4.10 10.06 8.15
C TRP A 178 4.35 10.27 6.66
N ASN A 179 4.84 9.26 5.96
CA ASN A 179 4.89 9.34 4.51
C ASN A 179 3.46 9.31 3.96
N LEU A 180 3.14 10.20 3.02
CA LEU A 180 1.80 10.31 2.43
C LEU A 180 1.29 9.00 1.83
N ARG A 181 2.20 8.11 1.39
CA ARG A 181 1.90 6.73 1.00
C ARG A 181 1.05 5.99 2.03
N LEU A 182 1.33 6.18 3.33
CA LEU A 182 0.59 5.53 4.41
C LEU A 182 -0.87 6.00 4.43
N GLY A 183 -1.13 7.29 4.23
CA GLY A 183 -2.48 7.83 4.12
C GLY A 183 -3.23 7.26 2.90
N TYR A 184 -2.57 7.15 1.74
CA TYR A 184 -3.18 6.51 0.57
C TYR A 184 -3.43 5.01 0.75
N ALA A 185 -2.50 4.28 1.35
CA ALA A 185 -2.66 2.86 1.62
C ALA A 185 -3.85 2.63 2.55
N ALA A 186 -3.90 3.39 3.64
CA ALA A 186 -4.92 3.28 4.67
C ALA A 186 -6.33 3.65 4.21
N THR A 187 -6.42 4.53 3.21
CA THR A 187 -7.69 4.99 2.66
C THR A 187 -8.04 4.30 1.34
N ARG A 188 -7.30 3.25 0.96
CA ARG A 188 -7.59 2.46 -0.24
C ARG A 188 -9.01 1.88 -0.23
N ILE A 189 -9.50 1.45 0.93
CA ILE A 189 -10.87 0.92 1.05
C ILE A 189 -11.96 1.97 0.79
N LEU A 190 -11.59 3.26 0.78
CA LEU A 190 -12.50 4.38 0.53
C LEU A 190 -12.59 4.73 -0.96
N THR A 191 -11.82 4.08 -1.84
CA THR A 191 -11.82 4.40 -3.26
C THR A 191 -12.91 3.65 -4.02
N ASP A 192 -13.39 4.27 -5.11
CA ASP A 192 -14.36 3.63 -6.01
C ASP A 192 -13.79 2.37 -6.67
N GLU A 193 -12.47 2.33 -6.92
CA GLU A 193 -11.78 1.14 -7.42
C GLU A 193 -11.97 -0.06 -6.50
N TRP A 194 -11.82 0.14 -5.18
CA TRP A 194 -12.04 -0.93 -4.20
C TRP A 194 -13.51 -1.34 -4.14
N VAL A 195 -14.43 -0.36 -4.14
CA VAL A 195 -15.88 -0.62 -4.13
C VAL A 195 -16.32 -1.41 -5.35
N ASN A 196 -15.82 -1.05 -6.54
CA ASN A 196 -16.11 -1.77 -7.77
C ASN A 196 -15.50 -3.17 -7.73
N GLY A 197 -14.28 -3.33 -7.22
CA GLY A 197 -13.67 -4.64 -7.00
C GLY A 197 -14.51 -5.57 -6.12
N VAL A 198 -15.14 -5.06 -5.06
CA VAL A 198 -16.06 -5.84 -4.21
C VAL A 198 -17.32 -6.25 -4.98
N LYS A 199 -17.91 -5.32 -5.76
CA LYS A 199 -19.10 -5.60 -6.57
C LYS A 199 -18.82 -6.67 -7.63
N ASP A 200 -17.64 -6.58 -8.26
CA ASP A 200 -17.21 -7.44 -9.36
C ASP A 200 -16.66 -8.80 -8.91
N ALA A 201 -16.52 -9.04 -7.61
CA ALA A 201 -16.01 -10.32 -7.10
C ALA A 201 -16.95 -11.49 -7.46
N GLU A 202 -16.49 -12.41 -8.31
CA GLU A 202 -17.33 -13.50 -8.85
C GLU A 202 -17.54 -14.67 -7.88
N ASP A 203 -16.67 -14.81 -6.86
CA ASP A 203 -16.72 -15.89 -5.90
C ASP A 203 -16.28 -15.45 -4.48
N GLU A 204 -16.51 -16.34 -3.51
CA GLU A 204 -16.20 -16.11 -2.10
C GLU A 204 -14.69 -15.99 -1.82
N LEU A 205 -13.83 -16.61 -2.64
CA LEU A 205 -12.39 -16.54 -2.46
C LEU A 205 -11.86 -15.15 -2.82
N HIS A 206 -12.33 -14.60 -3.94
CA HIS A 206 -12.06 -13.21 -4.33
C HIS A 206 -12.63 -12.24 -3.30
N LEU A 207 -13.86 -12.44 -2.84
CA LEU A 207 -14.47 -11.59 -1.82
C LEU A 207 -13.68 -11.62 -0.50
N ARG A 208 -13.13 -12.77 -0.11
CA ARG A 208 -12.31 -12.92 1.10
C ARG A 208 -11.08 -12.03 1.10
N VAL A 209 -10.46 -11.78 -0.05
CA VAL A 209 -9.33 -10.84 -0.15
C VAL A 209 -9.77 -9.43 0.26
N PHE A 210 -10.94 -8.97 -0.20
CA PHE A 210 -11.48 -7.67 0.18
C PHE A 210 -11.88 -7.61 1.65
N VAL A 211 -12.43 -8.70 2.21
CA VAL A 211 -12.70 -8.79 3.65
C VAL A 211 -11.41 -8.66 4.46
N GLN A 212 -10.34 -9.37 4.08
CA GLN A 212 -9.04 -9.27 4.75
C GLN A 212 -8.44 -7.86 4.65
N GLN A 213 -8.54 -7.22 3.48
CA GLN A 213 -8.13 -5.83 3.29
C GLN A 213 -8.93 -4.89 4.19
N TYR A 214 -10.25 -5.07 4.29
CA TYR A 214 -11.11 -4.26 5.15
C TYR A 214 -10.76 -4.43 6.63
N GLU A 215 -10.60 -5.67 7.11
CA GLU A 215 -10.24 -5.91 8.51
C GLU A 215 -8.86 -5.36 8.84
N LYS A 216 -7.88 -5.52 7.94
CA LYS A 216 -6.55 -4.90 8.11
C LYS A 216 -6.64 -3.38 8.15
N ALA A 217 -7.38 -2.77 7.22
CA ALA A 217 -7.58 -1.33 7.21
C ALA A 217 -8.23 -0.86 8.51
N LYS A 218 -9.23 -1.59 9.01
CA LYS A 218 -9.92 -1.29 10.25
C LYS A 218 -9.04 -1.37 11.49
N SER A 219 -8.21 -2.41 11.62
CA SER A 219 -7.39 -2.62 12.82
C SER A 219 -6.10 -1.79 12.82
N GLU A 220 -5.50 -1.57 11.66
CA GLU A 220 -4.15 -0.98 11.55
C GLU A 220 -4.16 0.38 10.87
N GLU A 221 -4.82 0.51 9.72
CA GLU A 221 -4.55 1.62 8.80
C GLU A 221 -5.49 2.84 9.03
N ILE A 222 -6.74 2.63 9.39
CA ILE A 222 -7.71 3.70 9.72
C ILE A 222 -7.27 4.48 10.95
N PRO A 223 -6.87 3.86 12.09
CA PRO A 223 -6.34 4.60 13.24
C PRO A 223 -5.16 5.49 12.85
N LEU A 224 -4.26 4.98 12.00
CA LEU A 224 -3.15 5.75 11.47
C LEU A 224 -3.60 6.96 10.63
N THR A 225 -4.63 6.80 9.79
CA THR A 225 -5.21 7.92 9.02
C THR A 225 -5.83 8.96 9.94
N ILE A 226 -6.57 8.53 10.97
CA ILE A 226 -7.14 9.44 11.97
C ILE A 226 -6.03 10.24 12.65
N ASP A 227 -4.91 9.60 12.98
CA ASP A 227 -3.74 10.26 13.54
C ASP A 227 -3.11 11.26 12.57
N ILE A 228 -2.93 10.89 11.29
CA ILE A 228 -2.44 11.81 10.26
C ILE A 228 -3.34 13.04 10.18
N VAL A 229 -4.66 12.83 10.04
CA VAL A 229 -5.64 13.91 9.86
C VAL A 229 -5.72 14.82 11.08
N LYS A 230 -5.74 14.26 12.29
CA LYS A 230 -5.96 15.04 13.52
C LYS A 230 -4.69 15.61 14.13
N LYS A 231 -3.55 14.93 13.95
CA LYS A 231 -2.30 15.30 14.62
C LYS A 231 -1.35 16.03 13.68
N ALA A 232 -1.37 15.85 12.36
CA ALA A 232 -0.39 16.51 11.48
C ALA A 232 -0.47 18.04 11.55
N GLN A 233 0.68 18.68 11.76
CA GLN A 233 0.80 20.14 11.91
C GLN A 233 1.61 20.78 10.79
N PHE A 234 2.45 20.00 10.11
CA PHE A 234 3.16 20.47 8.94
C PHE A 234 3.10 19.47 7.79
N PHE A 235 3.29 19.97 6.57
CA PHE A 235 3.55 19.17 5.39
C PHE A 235 4.94 19.53 4.83
N LEU A 236 5.80 18.52 4.75
CA LEU A 236 7.13 18.60 4.14
C LEU A 236 7.05 17.96 2.76
N LEU A 237 7.14 18.80 1.74
CA LEU A 237 7.13 18.39 0.35
C LEU A 237 8.53 18.58 -0.24
N VAL A 238 9.01 17.55 -0.92
CA VAL A 238 10.28 17.54 -1.64
C VAL A 238 10.00 17.18 -3.09
N LEU A 239 10.37 18.07 -4.01
CA LEU A 239 10.18 17.91 -5.44
C LEU A 239 11.53 17.86 -6.13
N ASP A 240 11.88 16.68 -6.65
CA ASP A 240 13.14 16.50 -7.38
C ASP A 240 12.97 16.96 -8.84
N GLU A 241 13.86 17.82 -9.33
CA GLU A 241 13.94 18.22 -10.75
C GLU A 241 14.90 17.30 -11.50
N ASP A 242 14.46 16.82 -12.67
CA ASP A 242 15.27 15.93 -13.48
C ASP A 242 16.49 16.66 -14.06
N VAL A 243 17.64 15.97 -14.08
CA VAL A 243 18.86 16.40 -14.76
C VAL A 243 19.24 15.41 -15.87
N PRO A 244 19.79 15.86 -17.01
CA PRO A 244 20.13 14.98 -18.13
C PRO A 244 21.05 13.82 -17.77
N GLU A 245 21.95 14.03 -16.82
CA GLU A 245 22.93 13.06 -16.33
C GLU A 245 22.26 11.83 -15.70
N ALA A 246 21.05 11.99 -15.15
CA ALA A 246 20.30 10.90 -14.54
C ALA A 246 19.89 9.83 -15.57
N GLN A 247 19.80 10.20 -16.85
CA GLN A 247 19.50 9.26 -17.93
C GLN A 247 20.57 8.17 -18.07
N ALA A 248 21.83 8.49 -17.76
CA ALA A 248 22.93 7.53 -17.82
C ALA A 248 22.86 6.45 -16.72
N LEU A 249 22.03 6.65 -15.69
CA LEU A 249 21.87 5.72 -14.57
C LEU A 249 20.61 4.85 -14.70
N THR A 250 19.78 5.08 -15.72
CA THR A 250 18.54 4.32 -15.90
C THR A 250 18.83 2.85 -16.18
N PRO A 251 18.04 1.92 -15.62
CA PRO A 251 18.24 0.50 -15.89
C PRO A 251 17.96 0.17 -17.36
N ASP A 252 18.71 -0.79 -17.91
CA ASP A 252 18.52 -1.26 -19.29
C ASP A 252 17.32 -2.21 -19.46
N ALA A 253 16.83 -2.79 -18.35
CA ALA A 253 15.78 -3.80 -18.35
C ALA A 253 14.81 -3.63 -17.17
N GLY A 254 13.61 -4.21 -17.30
CA GLY A 254 12.57 -4.18 -16.29
C GLY A 254 11.49 -3.10 -16.51
N PRO A 255 10.56 -2.93 -15.56
CA PRO A 255 9.41 -2.04 -15.71
C PRO A 255 9.79 -0.55 -15.85
N ASN A 256 10.99 -0.18 -15.41
CA ASN A 256 11.53 1.18 -15.45
C ASN A 256 12.66 1.36 -16.47
N ALA A 257 12.78 0.44 -17.44
CA ALA A 257 13.85 0.50 -18.43
C ALA A 257 13.85 1.83 -19.18
N GLY A 258 15.01 2.50 -19.22
CA GLY A 258 15.20 3.80 -19.87
C GLY A 258 14.46 4.98 -19.23
N LYS A 259 13.85 4.82 -18.06
CA LYS A 259 13.13 5.88 -17.35
C LYS A 259 13.90 6.33 -16.12
N VAL A 260 14.10 7.64 -15.98
CA VAL A 260 14.64 8.24 -14.76
C VAL A 260 13.62 8.07 -13.64
N THR A 261 14.01 7.38 -12.56
CA THR A 261 13.21 7.35 -11.32
C THR A 261 13.91 8.17 -10.24
N GLY A 262 13.22 8.40 -9.12
CA GLY A 262 13.83 9.05 -7.96
C GLY A 262 15.09 8.34 -7.45
N LEU A 263 15.22 7.02 -7.64
CA LEU A 263 16.39 6.26 -7.18
C LEU A 263 17.65 6.55 -8.00
N GLU A 264 17.50 6.80 -9.29
CA GLU A 264 18.62 7.19 -10.17
C GLU A 264 18.96 8.66 -9.94
N LEU A 265 17.94 9.53 -9.94
CA LEU A 265 18.11 10.97 -9.78
C LEU A 265 18.82 11.34 -8.46
N GLN A 266 18.45 10.69 -7.35
CA GLN A 266 19.04 10.97 -6.03
C GLN A 266 20.52 10.58 -5.89
N GLN A 267 21.09 9.85 -6.84
CA GLN A 267 22.53 9.55 -6.84
C GLN A 267 23.38 10.72 -7.32
N LEU A 268 22.76 11.70 -7.98
CA LEU A 268 23.41 12.86 -8.56
C LEU A 268 23.01 14.14 -7.80
N PRO A 269 23.87 15.17 -7.82
CA PRO A 269 23.41 16.52 -7.51
C PRO A 269 22.33 16.92 -8.52
N HIS A 270 21.19 17.37 -8.02
CA HIS A 270 20.08 17.85 -8.83
C HIS A 270 19.31 18.93 -8.07
N PRO A 271 18.71 19.91 -8.78
CA PRO A 271 17.85 20.88 -8.13
C PRO A 271 16.66 20.20 -7.46
N THR A 272 16.46 20.50 -6.19
CA THR A 272 15.36 19.98 -5.40
C THR A 272 14.59 21.16 -4.82
N ARG A 273 13.26 21.16 -4.97
CA ARG A 273 12.38 22.16 -4.33
C ARG A 273 11.84 21.61 -3.03
N ILE A 274 12.03 22.33 -1.95
CA ILE A 274 11.63 21.96 -0.61
C ILE A 274 10.60 22.96 -0.13
N HIS A 275 9.43 22.46 0.23
CA HIS A 275 8.36 23.24 0.80
C HIS A 275 8.02 22.74 2.20
N VAL A 276 7.87 23.67 3.13
CA VAL A 276 7.33 23.39 4.47
C VAL A 276 6.09 24.24 4.66
N ILE A 277 4.96 23.57 4.84
CA ILE A 277 3.65 24.21 5.00
C ILE A 277 3.17 23.97 6.43
N ASP A 278 2.75 25.03 7.13
CA ASP A 278 2.00 24.92 8.38
C ASP A 278 0.55 24.55 8.05
N LEU A 279 0.15 23.32 8.35
CA LEU A 279 -1.18 22.79 8.05
C LEU A 279 -2.27 23.39 8.94
N ARG A 280 -1.92 23.92 10.12
CA ARG A 280 -2.90 24.58 11.01
C ARG A 280 -3.29 25.95 10.48
N ARG A 281 -2.31 26.67 9.93
CA ARG A 281 -2.49 28.02 9.38
C ARG A 281 -2.72 28.05 7.87
N GLY A 282 -2.53 26.92 7.18
CA GLY A 282 -2.57 26.85 5.72
C GLY A 282 -1.51 27.75 5.06
N LYS A 283 -0.37 27.96 5.74
CA LYS A 283 0.63 28.96 5.36
C LYS A 283 1.92 28.26 4.91
N GLU A 284 2.42 28.61 3.73
CA GLU A 284 3.76 28.22 3.30
C GLU A 284 4.79 28.96 4.16
N MET A 285 5.64 28.21 4.84
CA MET A 285 6.66 28.76 5.75
C MET A 285 8.03 28.77 5.10
N VAL A 286 8.31 27.76 4.27
CA VAL A 286 9.58 27.60 3.57
C VAL A 286 9.27 27.18 2.14
N ARG A 287 9.94 27.81 1.18
CA ARG A 287 10.04 27.39 -0.22
C ARG A 287 11.46 27.66 -0.67
N LEU A 288 12.24 26.62 -0.87
CA LEU A 288 13.65 26.72 -1.23
C LEU A 288 13.94 25.80 -2.40
N ARG A 289 14.80 26.23 -3.31
CA ARG A 289 15.37 25.36 -4.36
C ARG A 289 16.85 25.19 -4.06
N ARG A 290 17.26 23.97 -3.76
CA ARG A 290 18.63 23.65 -3.35
C ARG A 290 19.18 22.50 -4.15
N GLU A 291 20.48 22.52 -4.32
CA GLU A 291 21.26 21.46 -4.92
C GLU A 291 22.44 21.20 -3.96
N ALA A 292 22.61 19.95 -3.59
CA ALA A 292 23.67 19.57 -2.66
C ALA A 292 24.28 18.25 -3.09
N GLU A 293 25.60 18.18 -2.97
CA GLU A 293 26.37 16.97 -3.18
C GLU A 293 27.17 16.62 -1.94
N ALA A 294 27.30 15.34 -1.65
CA ALA A 294 28.30 14.85 -0.72
C ALA A 294 28.89 13.52 -1.19
N ASP A 295 30.05 13.20 -0.65
CA ASP A 295 30.71 11.91 -0.82
C ASP A 295 30.82 11.19 0.52
N PHE A 296 30.71 9.86 0.49
CA PHE A 296 31.02 9.01 1.63
C PHE A 296 32.48 8.58 1.58
N ARG A 297 33.08 8.41 2.76
CA ARG A 297 34.39 7.78 2.92
C ARG A 297 34.22 6.51 3.75
N PHE A 298 34.82 5.41 3.30
CA PHE A 298 34.81 4.18 4.08
C PHE A 298 35.72 4.31 5.30
N ALA A 299 35.17 4.07 6.49
CA ALA A 299 35.94 3.92 7.71
C ALA A 299 36.18 2.42 7.95
N GLY A 300 37.38 1.92 7.60
CA GLY A 300 37.77 0.52 7.80
C GLY A 300 38.54 -0.08 6.62
N GLU A 301 39.10 -1.28 6.80
CA GLU A 301 39.93 -1.96 5.80
C GLU A 301 39.13 -2.60 4.65
N ARG A 302 37.84 -2.90 4.86
CA ARG A 302 36.99 -3.53 3.85
C ARG A 302 36.23 -2.48 3.03
N THR A 303 36.56 -2.39 1.75
CA THR A 303 35.81 -1.59 0.78
C THR A 303 34.58 -2.37 0.30
N LEU A 304 33.40 -1.77 0.39
CA LEU A 304 32.20 -2.31 -0.25
C LEU A 304 32.31 -2.07 -1.76
N ARG A 305 32.07 -3.12 -2.56
CA ARG A 305 32.19 -3.06 -4.03
C ARG A 305 30.88 -3.32 -4.77
N ASP A 306 29.82 -3.68 -4.05
CA ASP A 306 28.52 -3.91 -4.66
C ASP A 306 27.94 -2.57 -5.18
N PRO A 307 27.71 -2.42 -6.49
CA PRO A 307 27.18 -1.19 -7.08
C PRO A 307 25.85 -0.74 -6.47
N SER A 308 24.98 -1.68 -6.09
CA SER A 308 23.67 -1.38 -5.50
C SER A 308 23.80 -0.73 -4.12
N ILE A 309 24.77 -1.20 -3.32
CA ILE A 309 25.09 -0.65 -2.01
C ILE A 309 25.74 0.73 -2.19
N LEU A 310 26.68 0.88 -3.13
CA LEU A 310 27.32 2.17 -3.42
C LEU A 310 26.29 3.22 -3.87
N ALA A 311 25.36 2.86 -4.74
CA ALA A 311 24.25 3.70 -5.17
C ALA A 311 23.36 4.13 -3.99
N ALA A 312 23.01 3.18 -3.11
CA ALA A 312 22.25 3.48 -1.89
C ALA A 312 23.00 4.42 -0.95
N MET A 313 24.31 4.22 -0.76
CA MET A 313 25.15 5.10 0.06
C MET A 313 25.27 6.50 -0.55
N LYS A 314 25.43 6.63 -1.88
CA LYS A 314 25.49 7.94 -2.56
C LYS A 314 24.17 8.70 -2.40
N ARG A 315 23.02 8.04 -2.61
CA ARG A 315 21.70 8.62 -2.29
C ARG A 315 21.63 9.08 -0.85
N GLN A 316 22.12 8.25 0.08
CA GLN A 316 22.04 8.54 1.50
C GLN A 316 22.78 9.86 1.83
N VAL A 317 24.02 10.01 1.35
CA VAL A 317 24.84 11.18 1.65
C VAL A 317 24.35 12.45 0.94
N ASN A 318 23.93 12.37 -0.32
CA ASN A 318 23.39 13.52 -1.05
C ASN A 318 22.13 14.06 -0.36
N ASN A 319 21.21 13.17 0.02
CA ASN A 319 20.00 13.54 0.73
C ASN A 319 20.28 14.15 2.11
N CYS A 320 21.31 13.69 2.82
CA CYS A 320 21.72 14.30 4.10
C CYS A 320 22.43 15.65 3.91
N ALA A 321 23.20 15.82 2.83
CA ALA A 321 23.78 17.10 2.46
C ALA A 321 22.69 18.12 2.17
N LEU A 322 21.69 17.73 1.37
CA LEU A 322 20.52 18.56 1.06
C LEU A 322 19.76 18.96 2.33
N ALA A 323 19.51 18.01 3.23
CA ALA A 323 18.85 18.28 4.51
C ALA A 323 19.61 19.32 5.36
N ARG A 324 20.94 19.21 5.42
CA ARG A 324 21.79 20.15 6.16
C ARG A 324 21.78 21.54 5.52
N ASP A 325 21.84 21.61 4.20
CA ASP A 325 21.83 22.85 3.45
C ASP A 325 20.49 23.60 3.63
N VAL A 326 19.37 22.89 3.48
CA VAL A 326 18.01 23.41 3.77
C VAL A 326 17.92 23.93 5.21
N TRP A 327 18.41 23.16 6.18
CA TRP A 327 18.35 23.58 7.59
C TRP A 327 19.19 24.84 7.86
N THR A 328 20.38 24.93 7.26
CA THR A 328 21.23 26.11 7.33
C THR A 328 20.52 27.32 6.76
N ALA A 329 19.89 27.19 5.58
CA ALA A 329 19.14 28.27 4.94
C ALA A 329 17.95 28.77 5.79
N ILE A 330 17.27 27.87 6.50
CA ILE A 330 16.17 28.23 7.41
C ILE A 330 16.68 29.00 8.65
N LYS A 331 17.86 28.64 9.17
CA LYS A 331 18.42 29.24 10.41
C LYS A 331 19.29 30.47 10.20
N SER A 332 19.84 30.64 9.00
CA SER A 332 20.68 31.78 8.63
C SER A 332 20.07 32.53 7.43
N PRO A 333 18.95 33.28 7.61
CA PRO A 333 18.26 33.95 6.50
C PRO A 333 19.16 34.93 5.73
N ALA A 334 20.16 35.50 6.41
CA ALA A 334 21.08 36.49 5.84
C ALA A 334 21.99 35.93 4.73
N GLU A 335 22.32 34.63 4.74
CA GLU A 335 23.13 33.98 3.69
C GLU A 335 22.25 33.43 2.56
N ALA A 336 21.00 33.06 2.84
CA ALA A 336 20.09 32.46 1.86
C ALA A 336 19.64 33.46 0.77
N ALA A 337 19.60 34.77 1.09
CA ALA A 337 19.23 35.81 0.13
C ALA A 337 20.32 36.05 -0.94
N ASP A 338 21.60 35.83 -0.62
CA ASP A 338 22.71 36.08 -1.54
C ASP A 338 22.94 34.92 -2.53
N ALA A 339 22.55 33.69 -2.19
CA ALA A 339 22.70 32.53 -3.07
C ALA A 339 21.66 32.47 -4.21
N GLY A 340 20.53 33.19 -4.09
CA GLY A 340 19.44 33.16 -5.06
C GLY A 340 19.54 34.15 -6.23
N VAL A 341 20.56 35.02 -6.26
CA VAL A 341 20.68 36.12 -7.23
C VAL A 341 21.70 35.83 -8.34
N SER A 342 22.56 34.81 -8.22
CA SER A 342 23.67 34.61 -9.17
C SER A 342 23.32 33.94 -10.51
N ASP A 343 22.15 33.31 -10.66
CA ASP A 343 21.85 32.49 -11.85
C ASP A 343 20.89 33.14 -12.88
N ALA A 344 20.53 34.41 -12.70
CA ALA A 344 19.72 35.15 -13.68
C ALA A 344 20.56 36.00 -14.67
N ALA A 345 21.88 35.91 -14.63
CA ALA A 345 22.76 36.68 -15.50
C ALA A 345 23.93 35.83 -16.03
N LYS A 346 23.63 34.94 -16.99
CA LYS A 346 24.55 34.59 -18.08
C LYS A 346 23.83 33.96 -19.26
#